data_AF-A0A2A3HJQ1-F1
#
_entry.id   AF-A0A2A3HJQ1-F1
#
_cell.length_a   1.000
_cell.length_b   1.000
_cell.length_c   1.000
_cell.angle_alpha   90.00
_cell.angle_beta   90.00
_cell.angle_gamma   90.00
#
_symmetry.space_group_name_H-M   'P 1'
#
loop_
_entity.id
_entity.type
_entity.pdbx_description
1 polymer ?
#
loop_
_entity_poly.entity_id
_entity_poly.type
_entity_poly.pdbx_seq_one_letter_code
_entity_poly.pdbx_strand_id
1 'polypeptide(L)'
;MENIKTMAHTSWNCKYHIVFAPKFRRKVFYGERRLEIPPKYAVSSVVGFLKGKSSLQLYERFPELKFKYRNREFWCRGYYVDTAGKNAAKIANYIKHQLDEDYLGNS
;
A
#
# COMPACT_ATOMS: atom_id res chain seq x y z
N MET A 1 -18.44 4.36 0.24
CA MET A 1 -17.99 5.17 1.40
C MET A 1 -16.68 4.61 1.90
N GLU A 2 -15.59 5.39 1.93
CA GLU A 2 -14.29 4.91 2.43
C GLU A 2 -14.29 4.86 3.96
N ASN A 3 -14.11 3.69 4.57
CA ASN A 3 -14.12 3.50 6.03
C ASN A 3 -12.83 4.02 6.66
N ILE A 4 -12.93 4.87 7.70
CA ILE A 4 -11.78 5.20 8.57
C ILE A 4 -11.51 3.95 9.40
N LYS A 5 -10.22 3.60 9.56
CA LYS A 5 -9.81 2.53 10.47
C LYS A 5 -9.30 3.13 11.76
N THR A 6 -9.55 2.46 12.87
CA THR A 6 -9.20 2.93 14.21
C THR A 6 -8.43 1.87 14.99
N MET A 7 -7.54 2.32 15.86
CA MET A 7 -6.77 1.59 16.88
C MET A 7 -6.75 2.44 18.15
N ALA A 8 -6.28 1.87 19.26
CA ALA A 8 -6.27 2.48 20.59
C ALA A 8 -5.87 3.97 20.62
N HIS A 9 -4.90 4.38 19.80
CA HIS A 9 -4.40 5.77 19.77
C HIS A 9 -4.30 6.35 18.36
N THR A 10 -4.95 5.74 17.36
CA THR A 10 -4.77 6.17 15.97
C THR A 10 -6.00 5.89 15.13
N SER A 11 -6.51 6.92 14.47
CA SER A 11 -7.48 6.81 13.39
C SER A 11 -6.77 7.13 12.07
N TRP A 12 -6.93 6.29 11.05
CA TRP A 12 -6.23 6.49 9.77
C TRP A 12 -7.07 6.13 8.54
N ASN A 13 -6.76 6.80 7.44
CA ASN A 13 -7.18 6.46 6.09
C ASN A 13 -5.98 6.63 5.15
N CYS A 14 -5.11 5.63 5.14
CA CYS A 14 -3.85 5.67 4.39
C CYS A 14 -3.98 4.78 3.16
N LYS A 15 -4.43 5.37 2.06
CA LYS A 15 -4.61 4.69 0.78
C LYS A 15 -3.50 5.06 -0.17
N TYR A 16 -3.03 4.07 -0.93
CA TYR A 16 -1.94 4.25 -1.85
C TYR A 16 -2.28 3.61 -3.20
N HIS A 17 -2.00 4.34 -4.27
CA HIS A 17 -1.88 3.79 -5.62
C HIS A 17 -0.44 3.37 -5.82
N ILE A 18 -0.22 2.07 -6.02
CA ILE A 18 1.12 1.50 -6.19
C ILE A 18 1.21 0.85 -7.57
N VAL A 19 2.25 1.20 -8.31
CA VAL A 19 2.52 0.66 -9.64
C VAL A 19 3.95 0.14 -9.71
N PHE A 20 4.12 -1.08 -10.21
CA PHE A 20 5.43 -1.64 -10.55
C PHE A 20 5.34 -2.51 -11.81
N ALA A 21 6.47 -2.60 -12.52
CA ALA A 21 6.55 -3.20 -13.84
C ALA A 21 7.66 -4.25 -13.91
N PRO A 22 7.57 -5.24 -14.81
CA PRO A 22 8.52 -6.32 -14.92
C PRO A 22 9.78 -5.81 -15.61
N LYS A 23 10.93 -6.39 -15.26
CA LYS A 23 12.23 -6.03 -15.85
C LYS A 23 12.17 -6.29 -17.36
N PHE A 24 12.82 -5.41 -18.11
CA PHE A 24 12.78 -5.34 -19.58
C PHE A 24 11.42 -4.99 -20.20
N ARG A 25 10.48 -4.46 -19.40
CA ARG A 25 9.22 -3.83 -19.83
C ARG A 25 8.46 -4.63 -20.89
N ARG A 26 8.56 -5.97 -20.83
CA ARG A 26 7.72 -6.84 -21.64
C ARG A 26 6.30 -6.61 -21.17
N LYS A 27 5.39 -6.23 -22.06
CA LYS A 27 3.99 -5.83 -21.76
C LYS A 27 3.11 -6.99 -21.23
N VAL A 28 3.70 -8.00 -20.61
CA VAL A 28 3.02 -9.22 -20.20
C VAL A 28 2.39 -9.06 -18.82
N PHE A 29 2.98 -8.27 -17.92
CA PHE A 29 2.53 -8.16 -16.52
C PHE A 29 2.79 -6.78 -15.91
N TYR A 30 1.81 -5.87 -15.93
CA TYR A 30 1.87 -4.65 -15.11
C TYR A 30 1.10 -4.89 -13.80
N GLY A 31 1.74 -4.57 -12.67
CA GLY A 31 1.09 -4.62 -11.37
C GLY A 31 0.62 -3.22 -10.98
N GLU A 32 -0.68 -2.96 -11.07
CA GLU A 32 -1.31 -1.80 -10.44
C GLU A 32 -2.16 -2.28 -9.26
N ARG A 33 -1.95 -1.69 -8.08
CA ARG A 33 -2.71 -2.03 -6.88
C ARG A 33 -3.09 -0.78 -6.11
N ARG A 34 -4.36 -0.71 -5.71
CA ARG A 34 -4.85 0.23 -4.69
C ARG A 34 -4.82 -0.50 -3.35
N LEU A 35 -4.05 0.00 -2.40
CA LEU A 35 -3.84 -0.64 -1.11
C LEU A 35 -4.07 0.33 0.03
N GLU A 36 -4.71 -0.15 1.08
CA GLU A 36 -4.76 0.52 2.37
C GLU A 36 -3.65 -0.04 3.25
N ILE A 37 -2.66 0.79 3.56
CA ILE A 37 -1.48 0.38 4.36
C ILE A 37 -1.58 1.07 5.72
N PRO A 38 -1.65 0.31 6.84
CA PRO A 38 -1.62 0.91 8.16
C PRO A 38 -0.35 1.75 8.37
N PRO A 39 -0.42 2.88 9.09
CA PRO A 39 0.71 3.80 9.25
C PRO A 39 1.91 3.16 9.96
N LYS A 40 1.67 2.08 10.72
CA LYS A 40 2.68 1.18 11.28
C LYS A 40 3.67 0.63 10.26
N TYR A 41 3.24 0.42 9.02
CA TYR A 41 4.04 -0.23 7.99
C TYR A 41 4.53 0.79 6.97
N ALA A 42 5.84 0.78 6.71
CA ALA A 42 6.40 1.56 5.62
C ALA A 42 5.93 0.99 4.26
N VAL A 43 5.52 1.89 3.35
CA VAL A 43 5.07 1.49 2.00
C VAL A 43 6.16 0.70 1.28
N SER A 44 7.42 1.09 1.42
CA SER A 44 8.57 0.41 0.82
C SER A 44 8.68 -1.05 1.26
N SER A 45 8.46 -1.34 2.54
CA SER A 45 8.47 -2.70 3.07
C SER A 45 7.35 -3.54 2.47
N VAL A 46 6.14 -2.98 2.36
CA VAL A 46 4.99 -3.66 1.74
C VAL A 46 5.24 -3.94 0.27
N VAL A 47 5.75 -2.96 -0.49
CA VAL A 47 6.05 -3.15 -1.92
C VAL A 47 7.18 -4.16 -2.14
N GLY A 48 8.21 -4.13 -1.29
CA GLY A 48 9.28 -5.13 -1.31
C GLY A 48 8.74 -6.55 -1.11
N PHE A 49 7.88 -6.73 -0.11
CA PHE A 49 7.20 -8.01 0.15
C PHE A 49 6.34 -8.45 -1.04
N LEU A 50 5.51 -7.57 -1.59
CA LEU A 50 4.64 -7.87 -2.73
C LEU A 50 5.44 -8.27 -3.96
N LYS A 51 6.49 -7.52 -4.31
CA LYS A 51 7.38 -7.83 -5.44
C LYS A 51 8.11 -9.15 -5.23
N GLY A 52 8.61 -9.41 -4.01
CA GLY A 52 9.29 -10.65 -3.68
C GLY A 52 8.39 -11.89 -3.76
N LYS A 53 7.24 -11.86 -3.07
CA LYS A 53 6.30 -12.99 -3.04
C LYS A 53 5.68 -13.28 -4.41
N SER A 54 5.29 -12.24 -5.15
CA SER A 54 4.76 -12.44 -6.50
C SER A 54 5.82 -13.01 -7.44
N SER A 55 7.08 -12.59 -7.35
CA SER A 55 8.17 -13.19 -8.15
C SER A 55 8.32 -14.68 -7.86
N LEU A 56 8.27 -15.09 -6.58
CA LEU A 56 8.36 -16.49 -6.20
C LEU A 56 7.20 -17.31 -6.79
N GLN A 57 5.97 -16.84 -6.63
CA GLN A 57 4.78 -17.50 -7.19
C GLN A 57 4.83 -17.60 -8.72
N LEU A 58 5.31 -16.56 -9.40
CA LEU A 58 5.54 -16.57 -10.85
C LEU A 58 6.55 -17.64 -11.24
N TYR A 59 7.66 -17.78 -10.51
CA TYR A 59 8.68 -18.79 -10.80
C TYR A 59 8.26 -20.22 -10.44
N GLU A 60 7.34 -20.40 -9.49
CA GLU A 60 6.72 -21.69 -9.18
C GLU A 60 5.74 -22.11 -10.27
N ARG A 61 4.91 -21.17 -10.75
CA ARG A 61 3.90 -21.43 -11.78
C ARG A 61 4.47 -21.56 -13.19
N PHE A 62 5.53 -20.80 -13.49
CA PHE A 62 6.16 -20.70 -14.80
C PHE A 62 7.68 -20.89 -14.67
N PRO A 63 8.16 -22.14 -14.50
CA PRO A 63 9.57 -22.44 -14.33
C PRO A 63 10.47 -21.92 -15.46
N GLU A 64 9.94 -21.80 -16.69
CA GLU A 64 10.63 -21.26 -17.86
C GLU A 64 11.08 -19.81 -17.67
N LEU A 65 10.39 -19.04 -16.81
CA LEU A 65 10.77 -17.67 -16.50
C LEU A 65 12.08 -17.60 -15.70
N LYS A 66 12.46 -18.64 -14.95
CA LYS A 66 13.74 -18.66 -14.21
C LYS A 66 14.93 -18.54 -15.15
N PHE A 67 14.88 -19.22 -16.30
CA PHE A 67 15.91 -19.14 -17.33
C PHE A 67 15.95 -17.77 -18.01
N LYS A 68 14.78 -17.15 -18.18
CA LYS A 68 14.62 -15.83 -18.81
C LYS A 68 15.10 -14.68 -17.91
N TYR A 69 14.98 -14.85 -16.60
CA TYR A 69 15.37 -13.89 -15.56
C TYR A 69 16.49 -14.48 -14.69
N ARG A 70 17.65 -14.77 -15.30
CA ARG A 70 18.80 -15.49 -14.70
C ARG A 70 19.25 -14.99 -13.30
N ASN A 71 19.05 -13.71 -12.98
CA ASN A 71 19.37 -13.14 -11.66
C ASN A 71 18.20 -13.23 -10.65
N ARG A 72 17.14 -13.96 -10.98
CA ARG A 72 15.87 -14.06 -10.22
C ARG A 72 15.15 -12.73 -9.97
N GLU A 73 15.57 -11.64 -10.60
CA GLU A 73 14.91 -10.34 -10.55
C GLU A 73 13.83 -10.21 -11.62
N PHE A 74 12.57 -10.49 -11.24
CA PHE A 74 11.43 -10.38 -12.16
C PHE A 74 10.96 -8.94 -12.35
N TRP A 75 10.87 -8.18 -11.26
CA TRP A 75 10.40 -6.78 -11.28
C TRP A 75 11.55 -5.78 -11.45
N CYS A 76 11.25 -4.60 -11.98
CA CYS A 76 12.18 -3.45 -11.94
C CYS A 76 12.55 -3.09 -10.50
N ARG A 77 13.72 -2.46 -10.28
CA ARG A 77 14.15 -2.04 -8.93
C ARG A 77 13.16 -1.04 -8.30
N GLY A 78 12.76 -0.03 -9.07
CA GLY A 78 11.82 1.01 -8.63
C GLY A 78 10.36 0.55 -8.59
N TYR A 79 9.53 1.44 -8.06
CA TYR A 79 8.07 1.42 -8.12
C TYR A 79 7.57 2.87 -8.02
N TYR A 80 6.36 3.12 -8.50
CA TYR A 80 5.67 4.39 -8.32
C TYR A 80 4.64 4.24 -7.20
N VAL A 81 4.50 5.28 -6.38
CA VAL A 81 3.49 5.35 -5.33
C VAL A 81 2.90 6.76 -5.29
N ASP A 82 1.59 6.84 -5.17
CA ASP A 82 0.86 8.07 -4.88
C ASP A 82 -0.13 7.86 -3.74
N THR A 83 -0.35 8.92 -2.94
CA THR A 83 -1.35 8.93 -1.87
C THR A 83 -2.75 9.14 -2.45
N ALA A 84 -3.70 8.32 -2.05
CA ALA A 84 -5.11 8.49 -2.40
C ALA A 84 -5.94 8.92 -1.19
N GLY A 85 -6.99 9.70 -1.42
CA GLY A 85 -8.08 9.84 -0.45
C GLY A 85 -7.89 10.86 0.68
N LYS A 86 -7.63 12.14 0.34
CA LYS A 86 -7.82 13.23 1.31
C LYS A 86 -9.32 13.47 1.53
N ASN A 87 -9.79 13.36 2.78
CA ASN A 87 -11.20 13.62 3.12
C ASN A 87 -11.30 14.67 4.24
N ALA A 88 -11.47 15.93 3.84
CA ALA A 88 -11.54 17.07 4.75
C ALA A 88 -12.70 16.95 5.75
N ALA A 89 -13.87 16.47 5.32
CA ALA A 89 -15.03 16.29 6.19
C ALA A 89 -14.76 15.31 7.33
N LYS A 90 -14.02 14.23 7.05
CA LYS A 90 -13.66 13.24 8.07
C LYS A 90 -12.65 13.77 9.09
N ILE A 91 -11.70 14.59 8.64
CA ILE A 91 -10.76 15.27 9.53
C ILE A 91 -11.51 16.24 10.45
N ALA A 92 -12.45 17.02 9.90
CA ALA A 92 -13.28 17.93 10.68
C ALA A 92 -14.10 17.19 11.75
N ASN A 93 -14.74 16.07 11.39
CA ASN A 93 -15.48 15.25 12.36
C ASN A 93 -14.59 14.68 13.46
N TYR A 94 -13.37 14.22 13.13
CA TYR A 94 -12.41 13.75 14.13
C TYR A 94 -12.05 14.85 15.12
N ILE A 95 -11.73 16.05 14.64
CA ILE A 95 -11.40 17.20 15.51
C ILE A 95 -12.59 17.55 16.41
N LYS A 96 -13.80 17.59 15.87
CA LYS A 96 -15.01 17.88 16.65
C LYS A 96 -15.18 16.89 17.80
N HIS A 97 -15.07 15.58 17.54
CA HIS A 97 -15.23 14.57 18.57
C HIS A 97 -14.17 14.67 19.68
N GLN A 98 -12.92 14.98 19.34
CA GLN A 98 -11.86 15.17 20.33
C GLN A 98 -12.14 16.36 21.25
N LEU A 99 -12.60 17.48 20.69
CA LEU A 99 -12.97 18.66 21.49
C LEU A 99 -14.14 18.36 22.43
N ASP A 100 -15.17 17.65 21.94
CA ASP A 100 -16.34 17.28 22.75
C ASP A 100 -15.93 16.37 23.94
N GLU A 101 -15.00 15.42 23.74
CA GLU A 101 -14.44 14.59 24.81
C GLU A 101 -13.68 15.41 25.87
N ASP A 102 -12.87 16.39 25.43
CA ASP A 102 -12.13 17.29 26.34
C ASP A 102 -13.07 18.18 27.16
N TYR A 103 -14.15 18.69 26.57
CA TYR A 103 -15.15 19.49 27.30
C TYR A 103 -15.86 18.65 28.38
N LEU A 104 -16.25 17.41 28.04
CA LEU A 104 -16.91 16.50 28.97
C LEU A 104 -15.98 15.99 30.08
N GLY A 105 -14.70 15.78 29.78
CA GLY A 105 -13.70 15.34 30.77
C GLY A 105 -13.30 16.41 31.80
N ASN A 106 -13.57 17.69 31.48
CA ASN A 106 -13.36 18.82 32.38
C ASN A 106 -14.62 19.26 33.14
N SER A 107 -15.73 18.52 33.01
CA SER A 107 -17.04 18.78 33.62
C SER A 107 -17.30 17.94 34.88
#